data_AF-A0A7S1NBC0-F1
#
_entry.id   AF-A0A7S1NBC0-F1
#
_cell.length_a   1.000
_cell.length_b   1.000
_cell.length_c   1.000
_cell.angle_alpha   90.00
_cell.angle_beta   90.00
_cell.angle_gamma   90.00
#
_symmetry.space_group_name_H-M   'P 1'
#
loop_
_entity.id
_entity.type
_entity.pdbx_description
1 polymer ?
#
loop_
_entity_poly.entity_id
_entity_poly.type
_entity_poly.pdbx_seq_one_letter_code
_entity_poly.pdbx_strand_id
1 'polypeptide(L)'
;FRPPTAAQGVPVCGGSDAPVEKPSPLQGMYYAITRMGQDGSSLRPSECLSFHEALDLYTTAAAFAGRQEQALGQLRPGFLADFVVLSGDVSADPERLQTCTVDAVWVGGVQRYVRPDASPSPRIKDGPGKHGMAWNVWGQCPCCRQSGPGRSAAM
;
A
#
# COMPACT_ATOMS: atom_id res chain seq x y z
N PHE A 1 -10.20 11.98 -6.69
CA PHE A 1 -9.16 11.71 -5.68
C PHE A 1 -8.72 13.05 -5.12
N ARG A 2 -8.62 13.20 -3.80
CA ARG A 2 -8.12 14.42 -3.14
C ARG A 2 -6.78 14.06 -2.49
N PRO A 3 -5.67 14.69 -2.87
CA PRO A 3 -4.37 14.35 -2.29
C PRO A 3 -4.33 14.73 -0.80
N PRO A 4 -3.50 14.05 0.00
CA PRO A 4 -3.19 14.46 1.36
C PRO A 4 -2.66 15.88 1.38
N THR A 5 -3.12 16.67 2.34
CA THR A 5 -2.74 18.08 2.47
C THR A 5 -2.19 18.38 3.85
N ALA A 6 -1.19 19.25 3.93
CA ALA A 6 -0.84 19.92 5.18
C ALA A 6 -2.03 20.74 5.71
N ALA A 7 -1.94 21.21 6.96
CA ALA A 7 -3.00 21.96 7.64
C ALA A 7 -3.58 23.14 6.83
N GLN A 8 -2.80 23.73 5.93
CA GLN A 8 -3.21 24.84 5.06
C GLN A 8 -3.77 24.41 3.70
N GLY A 9 -4.11 23.13 3.52
CA GLY A 9 -4.68 22.61 2.27
C GLY A 9 -3.67 22.42 1.13
N VAL A 10 -2.37 22.57 1.41
CA VAL A 10 -1.29 22.36 0.42
C VAL A 10 -1.01 20.87 0.30
N PRO A 11 -1.05 20.27 -0.91
CA PRO A 11 -0.69 18.86 -1.11
C PRO A 11 0.74 18.56 -0.67
N VAL A 12 0.94 17.44 0.03
CA VAL A 12 2.25 17.01 0.54
C VAL A 12 2.49 15.55 0.23
N CYS A 13 3.73 15.19 -0.10
CA CYS A 13 4.19 13.82 -0.30
C CYS A 13 5.49 13.54 0.47
N GLY A 14 5.76 12.26 0.73
CA GLY A 14 7.00 11.80 1.35
C GLY A 14 8.12 11.62 0.34
N GLY A 15 9.35 11.62 0.81
CA GLY A 15 10.55 11.34 0.03
C GLY A 15 11.71 11.03 0.96
N SER A 16 12.56 10.08 0.56
CA SER A 16 13.67 9.64 1.41
C SER A 16 14.93 10.48 1.26
N ASP A 17 15.04 11.32 0.22
CA ASP A 17 16.29 12.01 -0.16
C ASP A 17 17.46 11.05 -0.48
N ALA A 18 17.14 9.89 -1.07
CA ALA A 18 18.17 8.97 -1.54
C ALA A 18 18.87 9.55 -2.79
N PRO A 19 20.19 9.36 -2.94
CA PRO A 19 21.05 8.43 -2.18
C PRO A 19 21.76 9.04 -0.96
N VAL A 20 21.45 10.28 -0.55
CA VAL A 20 22.05 10.88 0.66
C VAL A 20 21.64 10.08 1.90
N GLU A 21 20.37 9.71 1.94
CA GLU A 21 19.77 8.86 2.97
C GLU A 21 19.34 7.49 2.42
N LYS A 22 18.97 6.58 3.33
CA LYS A 22 18.48 5.24 2.96
C LYS A 22 17.18 5.34 2.14
N PRO A 23 17.05 4.63 1.00
CA PRO A 23 15.82 4.62 0.20
C PRO A 23 14.71 3.76 0.84
N SER A 24 14.23 4.13 2.03
CA SER A 24 13.25 3.36 2.80
C SER A 24 11.99 4.16 3.12
N PRO A 25 10.88 3.94 2.40
CA PRO A 25 9.58 4.51 2.74
C PRO A 25 9.10 4.14 4.15
N LEU A 26 9.36 2.91 4.62
CA LEU A 26 8.98 2.44 5.95
C LEU A 26 9.65 3.26 7.06
N GLN A 27 10.94 3.56 6.89
CA GLN A 27 11.67 4.42 7.81
C GLN A 27 11.14 5.86 7.77
N GLY A 28 10.83 6.36 6.58
CA GLY A 28 10.18 7.66 6.42
C GLY A 28 8.82 7.76 7.11
N MET A 29 8.01 6.69 7.03
CA MET A 29 6.74 6.59 7.75
C MET A 29 6.95 6.57 9.27
N TYR A 30 7.94 5.82 9.77
CA TYR A 30 8.28 5.80 11.20
C TYR A 30 8.55 7.21 11.72
N TYR A 31 9.41 7.97 11.04
CA TYR A 31 9.73 9.34 11.45
C TYR A 31 8.55 10.30 11.29
N ALA A 32 7.68 10.11 10.30
CA ALA A 32 6.48 10.93 10.15
C ALA A 32 5.48 10.73 11.29
N ILE A 33 5.37 9.48 11.80
CA ILE A 33 4.44 9.13 12.87
C ILE A 33 5.00 9.50 14.25
N THR A 34 6.27 9.19 14.50
CA THR A 34 6.87 9.36 15.83
C THR A 34 7.51 10.74 16.03
N ARG A 35 7.95 11.37 14.93
CA ARG A 35 8.75 12.61 14.93
C ARG A 35 10.03 12.49 15.76
N MET A 36 10.53 11.28 15.96
CA MET A 36 11.74 10.99 16.74
C MET A 36 12.98 10.96 15.85
N GLY A 37 13.99 11.76 16.21
CA GLY A 37 15.32 11.72 15.63
C GLY A 37 16.13 10.54 16.15
N GLN A 38 17.24 10.24 15.46
CA GLN A 38 18.14 9.14 15.85
C GLN A 38 18.81 9.36 17.21
N ASP A 39 18.93 10.61 17.66
CA ASP A 39 19.46 11.00 18.96
C ASP A 39 18.41 10.90 20.09
N GLY A 40 17.19 10.45 19.78
CA GLY A 40 16.09 10.37 20.73
C GLY A 40 15.40 11.71 21.00
N SER A 41 15.77 12.78 20.29
CA SER A 41 15.05 14.05 20.34
C SER A 41 13.76 13.98 19.51
N SER A 42 12.74 14.78 19.86
CA SER A 42 11.52 14.89 19.07
C SER A 42 11.47 16.23 18.33
N LEU A 43 11.20 16.20 17.03
CA LEU A 43 11.08 17.38 16.19
C LEU A 43 9.61 17.69 15.90
N ARG A 44 9.07 18.74 16.54
CA ARG A 44 7.66 19.17 16.37
C ARG A 44 6.68 18.01 16.62
N PRO A 45 6.58 17.52 17.86
CA PRO A 45 5.69 16.40 18.20
C PRO A 45 4.21 16.69 17.92
N SER A 46 3.81 17.96 17.81
CA SER A 46 2.44 18.34 17.41
C SER A 46 2.12 18.05 15.94
N GLU A 47 3.12 17.75 15.11
CA GLU A 47 2.98 17.41 13.68
C GLU A 47 3.08 15.90 13.42
N CYS A 48 2.96 15.06 14.45
CA CYS A 48 2.89 13.60 14.28
C CYS A 48 1.70 13.22 13.40
N LEU A 49 1.95 12.31 12.45
CA LEU A 49 0.92 11.78 11.56
C LEU A 49 0.36 10.46 12.08
N SER A 50 -0.89 10.18 11.76
CA SER A 50 -1.45 8.83 11.88
C SER A 50 -0.78 7.88 10.89
N PHE A 51 -0.94 6.57 11.11
CA PHE A 51 -0.44 5.55 10.19
C PHE A 51 -0.96 5.75 8.76
N HIS A 52 -2.26 6.06 8.60
CA HIS A 52 -2.86 6.25 7.29
C HIS A 52 -2.34 7.51 6.58
N GLU A 53 -2.18 8.62 7.30
CA GLU A 53 -1.58 9.83 6.73
C GLU A 53 -0.13 9.58 6.29
N ALA A 54 0.66 8.87 7.09
CA ALA A 54 2.02 8.49 6.74
C ALA A 54 2.06 7.53 5.53
N LEU A 55 1.15 6.55 5.47
CA LEU A 55 1.03 5.64 4.32
C LEU A 55 0.67 6.40 3.04
N ASP A 56 -0.24 7.35 3.14
CA ASP A 56 -0.69 8.19 2.04
C ASP A 56 0.46 9.04 1.46
N LEU A 57 1.36 9.57 2.30
CA LEU A 57 2.55 10.31 1.86
C LEU A 57 3.39 9.54 0.83
N TYR A 58 3.55 8.23 1.02
CA TYR A 58 4.40 7.37 0.18
C TYR A 58 3.62 6.59 -0.88
N THR A 59 2.29 6.72 -0.93
CA THR A 59 1.44 6.01 -1.90
C THR A 59 0.66 7.01 -2.74
N THR A 60 -0.50 7.43 -2.27
CA THR A 60 -1.44 8.24 -3.03
C THR A 60 -0.91 9.66 -3.29
N ALA A 61 -0.23 10.27 -2.30
CA ALA A 61 0.40 11.58 -2.47
C ALA A 61 1.58 11.56 -3.43
N ALA A 62 2.45 10.53 -3.33
CA ALA A 62 3.59 10.38 -4.22
C ALA A 62 3.13 10.20 -5.67
N ALA A 63 2.08 9.39 -5.89
CA ALA A 63 1.47 9.23 -7.20
C ALA A 63 0.93 10.58 -7.74
N PHE A 64 0.28 11.39 -6.89
CA PHE A 64 -0.19 12.72 -7.29
C PHE A 64 0.95 13.69 -7.63
N ALA A 65 2.00 13.74 -6.80
CA ALA A 65 3.18 14.56 -7.05
C ALA A 65 3.85 14.20 -8.39
N GLY A 66 3.85 12.91 -8.74
CA GLY A 66 4.34 12.39 -10.01
C GLY A 66 3.36 12.47 -11.19
N ARG A 67 2.14 13.00 -11.01
CA ARG A 67 1.04 13.02 -12.01
C ARG A 67 0.63 11.62 -12.50
N GLN A 68 0.65 10.64 -11.61
CA GLN A 68 0.36 9.23 -11.85
C GLN A 68 -0.81 8.71 -11.00
N GLU A 69 -1.57 9.59 -10.37
CA GLU A 69 -2.70 9.27 -9.48
C GLU A 69 -3.85 8.51 -10.16
N GLN A 70 -3.86 8.45 -11.49
CA GLN A 70 -4.82 7.69 -12.29
C GLN A 70 -4.41 6.23 -12.54
N ALA A 71 -3.18 5.84 -12.21
CA ALA A 71 -2.66 4.49 -12.45
C ALA A 71 -1.92 3.87 -11.25
N LEU A 72 -1.45 4.69 -10.30
CA LEU A 72 -0.60 4.26 -9.17
C LEU A 72 -1.11 4.74 -7.81
N GLY A 73 -0.47 4.23 -6.75
CA GLY A 73 -0.68 4.66 -5.37
C GLY A 73 -1.90 4.04 -4.68
N GLN A 74 -2.70 3.22 -5.37
CA GLN A 74 -3.87 2.55 -4.79
C GLN A 74 -4.01 1.12 -5.30
N LEU A 75 -4.36 0.21 -4.39
CA LEU A 75 -4.79 -1.14 -4.75
C LEU A 75 -6.27 -1.15 -5.12
N ARG A 76 -6.57 -0.89 -6.39
CA ARG A 76 -7.94 -0.92 -6.94
C ARG A 76 -7.97 -1.42 -8.39
N PRO A 77 -9.10 -1.95 -8.88
CA PRO A 77 -9.25 -2.30 -10.29
C PRO A 77 -8.92 -1.12 -11.22
N GLY A 78 -8.20 -1.40 -12.30
CA GLY A 78 -7.74 -0.40 -13.27
C GLY A 78 -6.38 0.24 -12.95
N PHE A 79 -5.80 -0.05 -11.78
CA PHE A 79 -4.48 0.43 -11.36
C PHE A 79 -3.42 -0.62 -11.62
N LEU A 80 -2.16 -0.19 -11.72
CA LEU A 80 -1.04 -1.14 -11.77
C LEU A 80 -1.00 -1.94 -10.46
N ALA A 81 -0.75 -3.24 -10.59
CA ALA A 81 -0.58 -4.13 -9.45
C ALA A 81 0.84 -4.00 -8.86
N ASP A 82 1.09 -2.80 -8.34
CA ASP A 82 2.33 -2.40 -7.68
C ASP A 82 2.10 -2.42 -6.17
N PHE A 83 2.70 -3.42 -5.49
CA PHE A 83 2.55 -3.56 -4.04
C PHE A 83 3.70 -4.34 -3.43
N VAL A 84 3.82 -4.20 -2.12
CA VAL A 84 4.75 -4.97 -1.29
C VAL A 84 3.98 -5.85 -0.33
N VAL A 85 4.57 -7.00 -0.01
CA VAL A 85 4.11 -7.85 1.09
C VAL A 85 5.10 -7.67 2.23
N LEU A 86 4.59 -7.32 3.42
CA LEU A 86 5.39 -7.16 4.63
C LEU A 86 5.28 -8.40 5.51
N SER A 87 6.33 -8.70 6.26
CA SER A 87 6.41 -9.87 7.15
C SER A 87 5.50 -9.81 8.37
N GLY A 88 4.70 -8.75 8.52
CA GLY A 88 3.74 -8.58 9.61
C GLY A 88 2.91 -7.31 9.46
N ASP A 89 1.85 -7.23 10.26
CA ASP A 89 1.06 -6.00 10.39
C ASP A 89 1.87 -4.90 11.09
N VAL A 90 1.92 -3.73 10.47
CA VAL A 90 2.64 -2.53 10.91
C VAL A 90 1.69 -1.38 11.28
N SER A 91 0.38 -1.57 11.17
CA SER A 91 -0.62 -0.50 11.34
C SER A 91 -0.88 -0.11 12.79
N ALA A 92 -0.69 -1.04 13.73
CA ALA A 92 -0.99 -0.84 15.15
C ALA A 92 0.19 -0.32 15.98
N ASP A 93 1.43 -0.52 15.52
CA ASP A 93 2.65 -0.18 16.26
C ASP A 93 3.70 0.40 15.30
N PRO A 94 4.02 1.70 15.40
CA PRO A 94 5.03 2.34 14.55
C PRO A 94 6.41 1.69 14.65
N GLU A 95 6.79 1.12 15.80
CA GLU A 95 8.10 0.47 15.96
C GLU A 95 8.28 -0.72 15.00
N ARG A 96 7.17 -1.36 14.61
CA ARG A 96 7.21 -2.42 13.61
C ARG A 96 7.65 -1.95 12.24
N LEU A 97 7.50 -0.67 11.89
CA LEU A 97 8.02 -0.12 10.63
C LEU A 97 9.55 -0.21 10.56
N GLN A 98 10.25 -0.23 11.70
CA GLN A 98 11.71 -0.37 11.76
C GLN A 98 12.17 -1.82 11.66
N THR A 99 11.38 -2.76 12.18
CA THR A 99 11.76 -4.18 12.28
C THR A 99 11.14 -5.08 11.23
N CYS A 100 10.04 -4.64 10.59
CA CYS A 100 9.40 -5.42 9.53
C CYS A 100 10.32 -5.57 8.32
N THR A 101 10.11 -6.65 7.59
CA THR A 101 10.85 -6.95 6.37
C THR A 101 9.90 -7.02 5.20
N VAL A 102 10.42 -6.74 4.00
CA VAL A 102 9.67 -6.92 2.76
C VAL A 102 9.81 -8.38 2.34
N ASP A 103 8.71 -9.11 2.31
CA ASP A 103 8.66 -10.51 1.87
C ASP A 103 8.60 -10.64 0.35
N ALA A 104 7.92 -9.71 -0.31
CA ALA A 104 7.81 -9.68 -1.75
C ALA A 104 7.58 -8.27 -2.29
N VAL A 105 8.04 -8.02 -3.51
CA VAL A 105 7.75 -6.80 -4.28
C VAL A 105 7.12 -7.20 -5.61
N TRP A 106 5.98 -6.61 -5.92
CA TRP A 106 5.25 -6.78 -7.16
C TRP A 106 5.24 -5.47 -7.93
N VAL A 107 5.56 -5.53 -9.22
CA VAL A 107 5.57 -4.38 -10.14
C VAL A 107 4.87 -4.78 -11.42
N GLY A 108 3.80 -4.07 -11.78
CA GLY A 108 2.94 -4.36 -12.91
C GLY A 108 2.30 -5.74 -12.84
N GLY A 109 2.08 -6.28 -11.64
CA GLY A 109 1.58 -7.65 -11.44
C GLY A 109 2.62 -8.75 -11.61
N VAL A 110 3.91 -8.40 -11.77
CA VAL A 110 5.02 -9.35 -11.82
C VAL A 110 5.80 -9.30 -10.50
N GLN A 111 6.00 -10.45 -9.87
CA GLN A 111 6.87 -10.54 -8.70
C GLN A 111 8.32 -10.27 -9.10
N ARG A 112 8.89 -9.16 -8.61
CA ARG A 112 10.27 -8.72 -8.89
C ARG A 112 11.24 -9.11 -7.79
N TYR A 113 10.73 -9.32 -6.59
CA TYR A 113 11.50 -9.71 -5.44
C TYR A 113 10.70 -10.68 -4.58
N VAL A 114 11.40 -11.66 -4.04
CA VAL A 114 10.96 -12.52 -2.95
C VAL A 114 12.11 -12.66 -1.98
N ARG A 115 11.83 -12.49 -0.70
CA ARG A 115 12.81 -12.75 0.35
C ARG A 115 13.05 -14.26 0.42
N PRO A 116 14.32 -14.75 0.39
CA PRO A 116 14.62 -16.17 0.27
C PRO A 116 13.98 -17.08 1.33
N ASP A 117 13.79 -16.56 2.54
CA ASP A 117 13.22 -17.26 3.71
C ASP A 117 11.80 -16.81 4.05
N ALA A 118 11.17 -15.97 3.21
CA ALA A 118 9.77 -15.61 3.44
C ALA A 118 8.89 -16.87 3.35
N SER A 119 7.98 -17.00 4.31
CA SER A 119 6.85 -17.92 4.21
C SER A 119 6.20 -17.71 2.83
N PRO A 120 5.96 -18.76 2.04
CA PRO A 120 5.36 -18.58 0.72
C PRO A 120 4.06 -17.82 0.89
N SER A 121 3.90 -16.71 0.15
CA SER A 121 2.61 -16.02 0.09
C SER A 121 1.55 -17.07 -0.26
N PRO A 122 0.32 -16.97 0.29
CA PRO A 122 -0.74 -17.88 -0.11
C PRO A 122 -0.84 -17.80 -1.63
N ARG A 123 -0.46 -18.91 -2.27
CA ARG A 123 -0.38 -19.00 -3.73
C ARG A 123 -1.74 -18.54 -4.24
N ILE A 124 -1.80 -17.37 -4.88
CA ILE A 124 -2.96 -17.03 -5.70
C ILE A 124 -2.96 -18.14 -6.73
N LYS A 125 -3.86 -19.11 -6.57
CA LYS A 125 -4.00 -20.19 -7.56
C LYS A 125 -4.11 -19.49 -8.89
N ASP A 126 -3.26 -19.87 -9.84
CA ASP A 126 -3.36 -19.39 -11.21
C ASP A 126 -4.81 -19.65 -11.64
N GLY A 127 -5.62 -18.59 -11.60
CA GLY A 127 -6.89 -18.59 -12.29
C GLY A 127 -6.52 -18.75 -13.76
N PRO A 128 -7.23 -19.58 -14.52
CA PRO A 128 -6.84 -19.89 -15.89
C PRO A 128 -6.60 -18.59 -16.65
N GLY A 129 -5.36 -18.41 -17.10
CA GLY A 129 -4.98 -17.35 -18.01
C GLY A 129 -5.94 -17.34 -19.19
N LYS A 130 -6.28 -16.15 -19.65
CA LYS A 130 -7.40 -15.87 -20.56
C LYS A 130 -7.20 -16.44 -21.97
N HIS A 131 -7.14 -17.75 -22.15
CA HIS A 131 -7.31 -18.46 -23.42
C HIS A 131 -7.94 -19.82 -23.14
N GLY A 132 -9.27 -19.91 -23.31
CA GLY A 132 -10.02 -21.17 -23.23
C GLY A 132 -11.10 -21.15 -22.15
N MET A 133 -12.35 -21.06 -22.58
CA MET A 133 -13.54 -20.85 -21.75
C MET A 133 -13.88 -22.02 -20.81
N ALA A 134 -14.31 -21.69 -19.58
CA ALA A 134 -15.48 -22.27 -18.89
C ALA A 134 -15.90 -21.35 -17.73
N TRP A 135 -16.93 -20.53 -17.95
CA TRP A 135 -17.49 -19.57 -17.00
C TRP A 135 -18.62 -20.19 -16.16
N ASN A 136 -18.33 -21.17 -15.31
CA ASN A 136 -19.40 -21.89 -14.62
C ASN A 136 -19.12 -22.18 -13.14
N VAL A 137 -18.49 -21.29 -12.37
CA VAL A 137 -18.63 -21.30 -10.89
C VAL A 137 -18.49 -19.87 -10.33
N TRP A 138 -19.54 -19.06 -10.47
CA TRP A 138 -19.69 -17.88 -9.61
C TRP A 138 -20.02 -18.36 -8.20
N GLY A 139 -19.13 -18.13 -7.24
CA GLY A 139 -19.52 -18.15 -5.83
C GLY A 139 -18.59 -18.92 -4.91
N GLN A 140 -17.41 -18.36 -4.59
CA GLN A 140 -16.72 -18.63 -3.33
C GLN A 140 -15.55 -17.65 -3.05
N CYS A 141 -15.79 -16.33 -3.14
CA CYS A 141 -15.02 -15.40 -2.29
C CYS A 141 -15.78 -15.22 -0.97
N PRO A 142 -15.14 -15.35 0.21
CA PRO A 142 -15.73 -14.96 1.49
C PRO A 142 -16.15 -13.48 1.51
N CYS A 143 -15.48 -12.64 0.72
CA CYS A 143 -15.73 -11.22 0.56
C CYS A 143 -17.02 -10.87 -0.21
N CYS A 144 -17.45 -11.73 -1.16
CA CYS A 144 -18.58 -11.44 -2.06
C CYS A 144 -19.93 -12.02 -1.57
N ARG A 145 -19.99 -12.67 -0.40
CA ARG A 145 -21.26 -13.25 0.11
C ARG A 145 -22.22 -12.21 0.69
N GLN A 146 -21.79 -10.97 0.94
CA GLN A 146 -22.63 -9.97 1.61
C GLN A 146 -23.27 -8.94 0.67
N SER A 147 -23.04 -9.03 -0.64
CA SER A 147 -23.62 -8.07 -1.60
C SER A 147 -23.98 -8.74 -2.93
N GLY A 148 -25.01 -9.60 -2.91
CA GLY A 148 -25.69 -10.02 -4.12
C GLY A 148 -26.63 -8.92 -4.64
N PRO A 149 -26.60 -8.56 -5.94
CA PRO A 149 -27.54 -7.61 -6.50
C PRO A 149 -28.91 -8.28 -6.71
N GLY A 150 -29.95 -7.74 -6.07
CA GLY A 150 -31.32 -7.95 -6.50
C GLY A 150 -31.52 -7.35 -7.91
N ARG A 151 -31.75 -8.22 -8.89
CA ARG A 151 -32.39 -7.95 -10.19
C ARG A 151 -33.27 -9.17 -10.47
N SER A 152 -34.50 -9.08 -10.97
CA SER A 152 -35.14 -8.07 -11.82
C SER A 152 -36.67 -8.14 -11.68
N ALA A 153 -37.33 -7.05 -12.07
CA ALA A 153 -38.74 -6.96 -12.41
C ALA A 153 -39.16 -7.97 -13.51
N ALA A 154 -40.41 -8.45 -13.41
CA ALA A 154 -41.46 -8.53 -14.44
C ALA A 154 -42.43 -9.70 -14.20
N MET A 155 -43.61 -9.40 -13.64
CA MET A 155 -44.96 -9.64 -14.18
C MET A 155 -45.92 -8.69 -13.47
#